data_AF-A0A5N7MYY7-F1
#
_entry.id   AF-A0A5N7MYY7-F1
#
_cell.length_a   1.000
_cell.length_b   1.000
_cell.length_c   1.000
_cell.angle_alpha   90.00
_cell.angle_beta   90.00
_cell.angle_gamma   90.00
#
_symmetry.space_group_name_H-M   'P 1'
#
loop_
_entity.id
_entity.type
_entity.pdbx_description
1 polymer ?
#
loop_
_entity_poly.entity_id
_entity_poly.type
_entity_poly.pdbx_seq_one_letter_code
_entity_poly.pdbx_strand_id
1 'polypeptide(L)'
;MPIREELPKYAVYVPTRNIMPDRDAALADSIDLSRLRDYGEHLIDSDPHCLNLGSPARRREILGRYHVRPEPFAEANTTANAILSRFEKSIGIALSQ
;
A
#
# COMPACT_ATOMS: atom_id res chain seq x y z
N MET A 1 24.65 29.57 -16.91
CA MET A 1 23.62 30.04 -15.96
C MET A 1 23.45 28.97 -14.89
N PRO A 2 23.45 29.29 -13.58
CA PRO A 2 23.14 28.29 -12.57
C PRO A 2 21.63 28.03 -12.58
N ILE A 3 21.25 26.76 -12.54
CA ILE A 3 19.86 26.35 -12.34
C ILE A 3 19.49 26.75 -10.91
N ARG A 4 18.55 27.69 -10.76
CA ARG A 4 17.93 27.94 -9.46
C ARG A 4 16.98 26.77 -9.21
N GLU A 5 17.38 25.84 -8.35
CA GLU A 5 16.48 24.85 -7.78
C GLU A 5 15.49 25.56 -6.85
N GLU A 6 14.46 26.17 -7.42
CA GLU A 6 13.27 26.48 -6.64
C GLU A 6 12.62 25.13 -6.29
N LEU A 7 12.78 24.68 -5.04
CA LEU A 7 12.04 23.55 -4.50
C LEU A 7 10.54 23.79 -4.77
N PRO A 8 9.80 22.79 -5.29
CA PRO A 8 8.41 22.99 -5.65
C PRO A 8 7.63 23.53 -4.46
N LYS A 9 6.95 24.67 -4.67
CA LYS A 9 6.18 25.43 -3.66
C LYS A 9 5.08 24.61 -2.97
N TYR A 10 4.75 23.45 -3.55
CA TYR A 10 3.82 22.45 -3.05
C TYR A 10 4.41 21.06 -3.27
N ALA A 11 5.34 20.62 -2.41
CA ALA A 11 5.74 19.22 -2.36
C ALA A 11 4.60 18.41 -1.73
N VAL A 12 3.73 17.88 -2.57
CA VAL A 12 2.62 17.01 -2.17
C VAL A 12 3.21 15.64 -1.79
N TYR A 13 3.27 15.33 -0.49
CA TYR A 13 3.82 14.05 0.00
C TYR A 13 2.80 12.94 -0.26
N VAL A 14 3.07 12.07 -1.24
CA VAL A 14 2.26 10.88 -1.48
C VAL A 14 3.00 9.69 -0.89
N PRO A 15 2.58 9.17 0.29
CA PRO A 15 3.17 7.94 0.80
C PRO A 15 2.80 6.78 -0.12
N THR A 16 3.84 6.18 -0.71
CA THR A 16 3.78 4.86 -1.36
C THR A 16 4.10 3.80 -0.33
N ARG A 17 3.26 2.77 -0.23
CA ARG A 17 3.51 1.61 0.61
C ARG A 17 3.51 0.34 -0.23
N ASN A 18 4.53 -0.49 -0.03
CA ASN A 18 4.60 -1.82 -0.61
C ASN A 18 3.84 -2.81 0.27
N ILE A 19 3.13 -3.73 -0.36
CA ILE A 19 2.50 -4.88 0.28
C ILE A 19 3.53 -6.01 0.22
N MET A 20 4.15 -6.30 1.36
CA MET A 20 5.23 -7.30 1.44
C MET A 20 4.99 -8.27 2.59
N PRO A 21 5.07 -9.60 2.37
CA PRO A 21 4.96 -10.58 3.43
C PRO A 21 6.07 -10.42 4.49
N ASP A 22 5.72 -10.56 5.76
CA ASP A 22 6.70 -10.57 6.85
C ASP A 22 7.56 -11.85 6.88
N ARG A 23 6.99 -12.95 6.35
CA ARG A 23 7.55 -14.31 6.24
C ARG A 23 6.98 -15.03 5.02
N ASP A 24 7.56 -16.17 4.68
CA ASP A 24 7.05 -17.04 3.60
C ASP A 24 5.69 -17.62 4.01
N ALA A 25 4.69 -17.50 3.14
CA ALA A 25 3.35 -18.01 3.38
C ALA A 25 2.60 -18.25 2.05
N ALA A 26 1.46 -18.94 2.10
CA ALA A 26 0.54 -19.04 0.96
C ALA A 26 -0.51 -17.94 1.05
N LEU A 27 -0.82 -17.29 -0.07
CA LEU A 27 -1.93 -16.36 -0.16
C LEU A 27 -3.27 -17.08 0.02
N ALA A 28 -4.27 -16.38 0.55
CA ALA A 28 -5.61 -16.91 0.69
C ALA A 28 -6.20 -17.38 -0.66
N ASP A 29 -7.07 -18.39 -0.58
CA ASP A 29 -7.79 -18.93 -1.75
C ASP A 29 -8.85 -17.97 -2.31
N SER A 30 -9.15 -16.89 -1.57
CA SER A 30 -9.99 -15.79 -2.01
C SER A 30 -9.46 -14.48 -1.42
N ILE A 31 -9.34 -13.44 -2.25
CA ILE A 31 -8.91 -12.11 -1.81
C ILE A 31 -10.03 -11.12 -2.16
N ASP A 32 -10.65 -10.52 -1.14
CA ASP A 32 -11.66 -9.46 -1.31
C ASP A 32 -11.06 -8.07 -1.05
N LEU A 33 -10.68 -7.39 -2.13
CA LEU A 33 -10.21 -6.00 -2.09
C LEU A 33 -11.34 -4.98 -2.32
N SER A 34 -12.60 -5.40 -2.45
CA SER A 34 -13.71 -4.47 -2.77
C SER A 34 -13.88 -3.37 -1.72
N ARG A 35 -13.58 -3.68 -0.45
CA ARG A 35 -13.62 -2.74 0.68
C ARG A 35 -12.51 -1.68 0.63
N LEU A 36 -11.54 -1.78 -0.26
CA LEU A 36 -10.59 -0.67 -0.48
C LEU A 36 -11.29 0.57 -1.06
N ARG A 37 -12.44 0.38 -1.72
CA ARG A 37 -13.27 1.48 -2.22
C ARG A 37 -13.83 2.36 -1.11
N ASP A 38 -13.96 1.81 0.11
CA ASP A 38 -14.45 2.55 1.29
C ASP A 38 -13.50 3.68 1.70
N TYR A 39 -12.23 3.61 1.30
CA TYR A 39 -11.25 4.68 1.54
C TYR A 39 -11.37 5.86 0.57
N GLY A 40 -12.21 5.75 -0.47
CA GLY A 40 -12.60 6.86 -1.35
C GLY A 40 -11.41 7.69 -1.84
N GLU A 41 -11.47 9.00 -1.58
CA GLU A 41 -10.45 9.95 -2.03
C GLU A 41 -9.09 9.83 -1.31
N HIS A 42 -9.03 9.08 -0.20
CA HIS A 42 -7.79 8.86 0.54
C HIS A 42 -6.89 7.81 -0.11
N LEU A 43 -7.43 6.91 -0.93
CA LEU A 43 -6.67 5.96 -1.74
C LEU A 43 -6.54 6.52 -3.15
N ILE A 44 -5.35 7.02 -3.51
CA ILE A 44 -5.09 7.56 -4.85
C ILE A 44 -5.08 6.44 -5.87
N ASP A 45 -4.38 5.34 -5.55
CA ASP A 45 -4.21 4.20 -6.45
C ASP A 45 -3.81 2.95 -5.66
N SER A 46 -4.15 1.78 -6.19
CA SER A 46 -3.71 0.47 -5.71
C SER A 46 -3.35 -0.40 -6.90
N ASP A 47 -2.11 -0.85 -6.95
CA ASP A 47 -1.53 -1.62 -8.04
C ASP A 47 -1.13 -3.01 -7.51
N PRO A 48 -1.99 -4.02 -7.68
CA PRO A 48 -1.66 -5.40 -7.32
C PRO A 48 -0.75 -6.00 -8.40
N HIS A 49 0.50 -6.28 -8.05
CA HIS A 49 1.48 -6.86 -8.97
C HIS A 49 1.37 -8.38 -9.05
N CYS A 50 1.25 -9.05 -7.89
CA CYS A 50 1.32 -10.50 -7.76
C CYS A 50 0.36 -10.99 -6.66
N LEU A 51 -0.95 -10.97 -6.93
CA LEU A 51 -1.98 -11.54 -6.04
C LEU A 51 -2.63 -12.77 -6.68
N ASN A 52 -1.83 -13.82 -6.88
CA ASN A 52 -2.33 -15.10 -7.37
C ASN A 52 -2.85 -15.94 -6.19
N LEU A 53 -4.14 -16.27 -6.21
CA LEU A 53 -4.81 -17.05 -5.16
C LEU A 53 -4.07 -18.37 -4.90
N GLY A 54 -3.93 -18.75 -3.62
CA GLY A 54 -3.26 -19.99 -3.20
C GLY A 54 -1.76 -20.07 -3.54
N SER A 55 -1.17 -19.04 -4.16
CA SER A 55 0.24 -19.06 -4.56
C SER A 55 1.16 -18.76 -3.38
N PRO A 56 2.37 -19.33 -3.37
CA PRO A 56 3.37 -18.99 -2.37
C PRO A 56 3.80 -17.52 -2.56
N ALA A 57 3.79 -16.78 -1.46
CA ALA A 57 4.34 -15.44 -1.34
C ALA A 57 5.58 -15.51 -0.45
N ARG A 58 6.71 -15.02 -0.97
CA ARG A 58 7.98 -15.03 -0.24
C ARG A 58 8.11 -13.80 0.64
N ARG A 59 8.85 -13.94 1.73
CA ARG A 59 9.23 -12.85 2.61
C ARG A 59 9.82 -11.70 1.81
N ARG A 60 9.33 -10.48 2.05
CA ARG A 60 9.73 -9.23 1.36
C ARG A 60 9.47 -9.20 -0.15
N GLU A 61 8.74 -10.15 -0.71
CA GLU A 61 8.25 -10.07 -2.08
C GLU A 61 7.22 -8.94 -2.19
N ILE A 62 7.33 -8.09 -3.21
CA ILE A 62 6.38 -7.00 -3.43
C ILE A 62 5.16 -7.59 -4.15
N LEU A 63 4.08 -7.80 -3.41
CA LEU A 63 2.81 -8.31 -3.96
C LEU A 63 1.99 -7.21 -4.62
N GLY A 64 2.27 -5.96 -4.28
CA GLY A 64 1.62 -4.78 -4.82
C GLY A 64 2.04 -3.52 -4.08
N ARG A 65 1.44 -2.41 -4.46
CA ARG A 65 1.65 -1.10 -3.81
C ARG A 65 0.37 -0.30 -3.78
N TYR A 66 0.30 0.66 -2.87
CA TYR A 66 -0.79 1.64 -2.85
C TYR A 66 -0.27 3.03 -2.50
N HIS A 67 -1.03 4.03 -2.94
CA HIS A 67 -0.76 5.45 -2.73
C HIS A 67 -1.87 6.06 -1.91
N VAL A 68 -1.52 6.77 -0.85
CA VAL A 68 -2.49 7.49 -0.01
C VAL A 68 -2.40 8.99 -0.29
N ARG A 69 -3.54 9.68 -0.31
CA ARG A 69 -3.59 11.13 -0.51
C ARG A 69 -2.97 11.86 0.69
N PRO A 70 -2.20 12.94 0.47
CA PRO A 70 -1.75 13.79 1.56
C PRO A 70 -2.90 14.56 2.18
N GLU A 71 -3.21 14.17 3.41
CA GLU A 71 -3.64 15.04 4.49
C GLU A 71 -2.60 14.83 5.62
N PRO A 72 -2.47 15.73 6.62
CA PRO A 72 -1.26 15.86 7.45
C PRO A 72 -0.53 14.54 7.72
N PHE A 73 0.81 14.49 7.60
CA PHE A 73 1.60 13.24 7.57
C PHE A 73 1.17 12.14 8.58
N ALA A 74 0.77 12.53 9.79
CA ALA A 74 0.24 11.62 10.80
C ALA A 74 -1.06 10.89 10.36
N GLU A 75 -1.99 11.61 9.75
CA GLU A 75 -3.27 11.09 9.23
C GLU A 75 -3.05 10.21 7.99
N ALA A 76 -2.14 10.60 7.09
CA ALA A 76 -1.75 9.76 5.97
C ALA A 76 -1.15 8.42 6.43
N ASN A 77 -0.32 8.43 7.48
CA ASN A 77 0.22 7.20 8.06
C ASN A 77 -0.84 6.35 8.77
N THR A 78 -1.77 6.97 9.52
CA THR A 78 -2.89 6.23 10.13
C THR A 78 -3.74 5.56 9.05
N THR A 79 -4.04 6.27 7.96
CA THR A 79 -4.80 5.74 6.84
C THR A 79 -4.05 4.62 6.13
N ALA A 80 -2.76 4.82 5.85
CA ALA A 80 -1.92 3.78 5.25
C ALA A 80 -1.88 2.51 6.13
N ASN A 81 -1.73 2.65 7.45
CA ASN A 81 -1.74 1.52 8.37
C ASN A 81 -3.10 0.80 8.37
N ALA A 82 -4.21 1.54 8.33
CA ALA A 82 -5.54 0.95 8.24
C ALA A 82 -5.73 0.16 6.94
N ILE A 83 -5.26 0.70 5.81
CA ILE A 83 -5.26 0.03 4.50
C ILE A 83 -4.39 -1.22 4.55
N LEU A 84 -3.19 -1.15 5.13
CA LEU A 84 -2.28 -2.30 5.26
C LEU A 84 -2.92 -3.43 6.07
N SER A 85 -3.51 -3.13 7.22
CA SER A 85 -4.22 -4.12 8.04
C SER A 85 -5.44 -4.71 7.32
N ARG A 86 -6.07 -3.96 6.42
CA ARG A 86 -7.15 -4.47 5.56
C ARG A 86 -6.60 -5.44 4.52
N PHE A 87 -5.46 -5.12 3.92
CA PHE A 87 -4.76 -6.03 3.01
C PHE A 87 -4.40 -7.33 3.73
N GLU A 88 -3.73 -7.29 4.88
CA GLU A 88 -3.37 -8.47 5.70
C GLU A 88 -4.57 -9.41 5.89
N LYS A 89 -5.71 -8.87 6.30
CA LYS A 89 -6.96 -9.64 6.49
C LYS A 89 -7.49 -10.25 5.18
N SER A 90 -7.31 -9.56 4.06
CA SER A 90 -7.86 -9.98 2.77
C SER A 90 -6.96 -11.02 2.08
N ILE A 91 -5.64 -10.92 2.24
CA ILE A 91 -4.67 -11.86 1.66
C ILE A 91 -4.34 -13.04 2.57
N GLY A 92 -4.72 -12.96 3.85
CA GLY A 92 -4.57 -14.05 4.83
C GLY A 92 -3.16 -14.21 5.40
N ILE A 93 -2.26 -13.25 5.18
CA ILE A 93 -0.87 -13.30 5.63
C ILE A 93 -0.47 -11.98 6.30
N ALA A 94 0.48 -12.05 7.23
CA ALA A 94 1.04 -10.87 7.89
C ALA A 94 1.97 -10.11 6.94
N LEU A 95 1.91 -8.78 6.99
CA LEU A 95 2.68 -7.90 6.14
C LEU A 95 3.73 -7.12 6.94
N SER A 96 4.82 -6.75 6.29
CA SER A 96 5.81 -5.84 6.87
C SER A 96 5.26 -4.42 6.94
N GLN A 97 5.46 -3.76 8.09
CA GLN A 97 5.14 -2.35 8.28
C GLN A 97 6.20 -1.42 7.67
#